data_AF-A0A2Z3H5Y1-F1
#
_entry.id   AF-A0A2Z3H5Y1-F1
#
_cell.length_a   1.000
_cell.length_b   1.000
_cell.length_c   1.000
_cell.angle_alpha   90.00
_cell.angle_beta   90.00
_cell.angle_gamma   90.00
#
_symmetry.space_group_name_H-M   'P 1'
#
loop_
_entity.id
_entity.type
_entity.pdbx_description
1 polymer ?
#
loop_
_entity_poly.entity_id
_entity_poly.type
_entity_poly.pdbx_seq_one_letter_code
_entity_poly.pdbx_strand_id
1 'polypeptide(L)'
;MLILSGAVGLTRADDKPLDRAELDKRIVRIVYESALLGTEIFNRGGHGECARLYQGTLSAVVPMLDHRPKLQTDAQQRLERAKGLNKAADAAIEMRAALDEIQNTIAPPIKKEPALEPKDTKEPKNTQEPKDAKKVLWDRLGGESVVKAVVHDFALAALEDPKVNFTRGGKYKPSAAALEKSIVDMISDVSGGPFKYSGKSMKEAHKGMAITDAEFDALAVHLVASLKKFKVADPEIAELVKVVAGTREAIVEKAPAPTEKGAKP
;
A
#
# COMPACT_ATOMS: atom_id res chain seq x y z
N MET A 1 20.17 2.45 60.20
CA MET A 1 19.09 2.31 59.20
C MET A 1 19.60 2.93 57.90
N LEU A 2 20.16 2.11 57.01
CA LEU A 2 20.68 2.51 55.71
C LEU A 2 19.51 2.63 54.73
N ILE A 3 19.32 3.79 54.11
CA ILE A 3 18.46 3.92 52.92
C ILE A 3 19.36 4.25 51.73
N LEU A 4 19.69 3.23 50.96
CA LEU A 4 20.23 3.35 49.60
C LEU A 4 19.16 3.99 48.72
N SER A 5 19.38 5.23 48.26
CA SER A 5 18.61 5.83 47.17
C SER A 5 19.26 5.42 45.84
N GLY A 6 18.73 4.38 45.20
CA GLY A 6 19.09 4.01 43.83
C GLY A 6 18.35 4.88 42.83
N ALA A 7 19.04 5.83 42.19
CA ALA A 7 18.54 6.51 41.02
C ALA A 7 18.63 5.56 39.81
N VAL A 8 17.51 4.94 39.44
CA VAL A 8 17.37 4.27 38.15
C VAL A 8 17.21 5.36 37.09
N GLY A 9 18.27 5.63 36.35
CA GLY A 9 18.20 6.45 35.15
C GLY A 9 17.41 5.73 34.07
N LEU A 10 16.14 6.09 33.88
CA LEU A 10 15.45 5.82 32.62
C LEU A 10 16.07 6.74 31.57
N THR A 11 16.77 6.17 30.60
CA THR A 11 17.15 6.88 29.38
C THR A 11 15.88 7.22 28.61
N ARG A 12 15.52 8.51 28.57
CA ARG A 12 14.50 9.04 27.64
C ARG A 12 15.03 8.84 26.22
N ALA A 13 14.14 8.45 25.31
CA ALA A 13 14.41 8.48 23.87
C ALA A 13 14.96 9.85 23.48
N ASP A 14 15.91 9.89 22.55
CA ASP A 14 16.60 11.11 22.11
C ASP A 14 15.64 12.32 21.99
N ASP A 15 15.73 13.29 22.91
CA ASP A 15 14.87 14.49 23.01
C ASP A 15 15.16 15.51 21.89
N LYS A 16 15.48 15.07 20.67
CA LYS A 16 15.69 15.95 19.52
C LYS A 16 14.33 16.47 19.03
N PRO A 17 14.15 17.80 18.88
CA PRO A 17 12.94 18.36 18.27
C PRO A 17 12.69 17.75 16.90
N LEU A 18 11.42 17.45 16.61
CA LEU A 18 11.01 16.90 15.33
C LEU A 18 11.33 17.91 14.21
N ASP A 19 12.13 17.49 13.24
CA ASP A 19 12.41 18.32 12.06
C ASP A 19 11.13 18.56 11.24
N ARG A 20 11.03 19.75 10.63
CA ARG A 20 9.86 20.18 9.87
C ARG A 20 9.61 19.30 8.64
N ALA A 21 10.67 18.79 7.99
CA ALA A 21 10.50 17.86 6.87
C ALA A 21 9.96 16.50 7.32
N GLU A 22 10.35 16.04 8.51
CA GLU A 22 9.81 14.81 9.09
C GLU A 22 8.37 14.98 9.57
N LEU A 23 8.04 16.15 10.14
CA LEU A 23 6.67 16.54 10.47
C LEU A 23 5.77 16.53 9.23
N ASP A 24 6.22 17.15 8.13
CA ASP A 24 5.52 17.19 6.85
C ASP A 24 5.23 15.78 6.30
N LYS A 25 6.21 14.86 6.37
CA LYS A 25 6.01 13.45 5.96
C LYS A 25 4.94 12.76 6.80
N ARG A 26 4.94 12.97 8.12
CA ARG A 26 3.93 12.39 9.02
C ARG A 26 2.54 12.94 8.74
N ILE A 27 2.45 14.24 8.49
CA ILE A 27 1.20 14.90 8.09
C ILE A 27 0.68 14.30 6.79
N VAL A 28 1.51 14.20 5.75
CA VAL A 28 1.10 13.62 4.46
C VAL A 28 0.60 12.19 4.62
N ARG A 29 1.29 11.36 5.43
CA ARG A 29 0.85 9.99 5.70
C ARG A 29 -0.54 9.95 6.37
N ILE A 30 -0.73 10.71 7.44
CA ILE A 30 -2.00 10.77 8.19
C ILE A 30 -3.15 11.21 7.27
N VAL A 31 -2.90 12.26 6.48
CA VAL A 31 -3.85 12.83 5.53
C VAL A 31 -4.22 11.82 4.44
N TYR A 32 -3.22 11.14 3.85
CA TYR A 32 -3.43 10.13 2.81
C TYR A 32 -4.19 8.90 3.32
N GLU A 33 -3.80 8.34 4.46
CA GLU A 33 -4.46 7.17 5.06
C GLU A 33 -5.92 7.49 5.41
N SER A 34 -6.15 8.67 5.99
CA SER A 34 -7.51 9.14 6.29
C SER A 34 -8.31 9.28 5.00
N ALA A 35 -7.75 9.91 3.96
CA ALA A 35 -8.39 10.09 2.66
C ALA A 35 -8.80 8.75 2.01
N LEU A 36 -7.92 7.75 2.03
CA LEU A 36 -8.17 6.42 1.48
C LEU A 36 -9.32 5.73 2.22
N LEU A 37 -9.23 5.65 3.55
CA LEU A 37 -10.26 5.02 4.39
C LEU A 37 -11.60 5.75 4.25
N GLY A 38 -11.59 7.08 4.23
CA GLY A 38 -12.82 7.85 4.05
C GLY A 38 -13.44 7.65 2.66
N THR A 39 -12.63 7.43 1.61
CA THR A 39 -13.15 7.13 0.27
C THR A 39 -13.87 5.77 0.25
N GLU A 40 -13.30 4.76 0.91
CA GLU A 40 -13.94 3.44 1.07
C GLU A 40 -15.27 3.55 1.83
N ILE A 41 -15.27 4.27 2.97
CA ILE A 41 -16.47 4.49 3.79
C ILE A 41 -17.54 5.24 2.99
N PHE A 42 -17.14 6.28 2.25
CA PHE A 42 -18.05 7.09 1.43
C PHE A 42 -18.69 6.26 0.32
N ASN A 43 -17.91 5.46 -0.41
CA ASN A 43 -18.41 4.61 -1.49
C ASN A 43 -19.39 3.53 -1.02
N ARG A 44 -19.33 3.15 0.25
CA ARG A 44 -20.30 2.24 0.89
C ARG A 44 -21.58 2.95 1.38
N GLY A 45 -21.73 4.25 1.13
CA GLY A 45 -22.86 5.05 1.59
C GLY A 45 -22.69 5.65 2.99
N GLY A 46 -21.55 5.43 3.66
CA GLY A 46 -21.23 5.92 5.01
C GLY A 46 -20.83 7.39 5.05
N HIS A 47 -21.63 8.28 4.47
CA HIS A 47 -21.22 9.67 4.24
C HIS A 47 -21.00 10.45 5.57
N GLY A 48 -21.78 10.13 6.62
CA GLY A 48 -21.64 10.74 7.94
C GLY A 48 -20.37 10.29 8.67
N GLU A 49 -20.06 8.99 8.59
CA GLU A 49 -18.84 8.38 9.12
C GLU A 49 -17.60 8.94 8.42
N CYS A 50 -17.65 9.05 7.09
CA CYS A 50 -16.60 9.65 6.29
C CYS A 50 -16.36 11.12 6.68
N ALA A 51 -17.42 11.91 6.81
CA ALA A 51 -17.32 13.30 7.24
C ALA A 51 -16.67 13.42 8.64
N ARG A 52 -17.07 12.59 9.60
CA ARG A 52 -16.48 12.60 10.96
C ARG A 52 -15.01 12.20 10.97
N LEU A 53 -14.63 11.20 10.16
CA LEU A 53 -13.24 10.79 9.99
C LEU A 53 -12.40 11.99 9.49
N TYR A 54 -12.82 12.61 8.38
CA TYR A 54 -12.08 13.75 7.83
C TYR A 54 -12.05 14.95 8.77
N GLN A 55 -13.14 15.24 9.48
CA GLN A 55 -13.19 16.31 10.47
C GLN A 55 -12.18 16.07 11.60
N GLY A 56 -12.11 14.84 12.12
CA GLY A 56 -11.16 14.45 13.16
C GLY A 56 -9.72 14.59 12.68
N THR A 57 -9.43 14.09 11.49
CA THR A 57 -8.10 14.20 10.87
C THR A 57 -7.67 15.66 10.70
N LEU A 58 -8.53 16.50 10.12
CA LEU A 58 -8.22 17.92 9.91
C LEU A 58 -8.04 18.66 11.24
N SER A 59 -8.88 18.39 12.25
CA SER A 59 -8.74 19.00 13.57
C SER A 59 -7.40 18.68 14.24
N ALA A 60 -6.83 17.50 13.97
CA ALA A 60 -5.50 17.11 14.46
C ALA A 60 -4.36 17.70 13.63
N VAL A 61 -4.50 17.73 12.29
CA VAL A 61 -3.43 18.11 11.38
C VAL A 61 -3.28 19.63 11.22
N VAL A 62 -4.38 20.38 11.21
CA VAL A 62 -4.33 21.84 10.94
C VAL A 62 -3.41 22.60 11.91
N PRO A 63 -3.42 22.35 13.24
CA PRO A 63 -2.48 22.99 14.15
C PRO A 63 -1.00 22.68 13.84
N MET A 64 -0.71 21.51 13.24
CA MET A 64 0.64 21.07 12.90
C MET A 64 1.20 21.73 11.63
N LEU A 65 0.40 22.56 10.96
CA LEU A 65 0.77 23.31 9.77
C LEU A 65 1.25 24.74 10.10
N ASP A 66 1.67 25.01 11.34
CA ASP A 66 2.13 26.33 11.82
C ASP A 66 3.28 26.90 10.98
N HIS A 67 4.17 26.05 10.45
CA HIS A 67 5.23 26.43 9.52
C HIS A 67 4.76 26.66 8.06
N ARG A 68 3.48 26.44 7.77
CA ARG A 68 2.82 26.63 6.46
C ARG A 68 1.54 27.46 6.62
N PRO A 69 1.63 28.73 7.03
CA PRO A 69 0.49 29.53 7.53
C PRO A 69 -0.64 29.71 6.51
N LYS A 70 -0.31 29.80 5.20
CA LYS A 70 -1.33 29.85 4.15
C LYS A 70 -2.14 28.55 4.09
N LEU A 71 -1.45 27.42 3.99
CA LEU A 71 -2.08 26.09 3.93
C LEU A 71 -2.90 25.79 5.20
N GLN A 72 -2.39 26.19 6.36
CA GLN A 72 -3.10 26.10 7.64
C GLN A 72 -4.42 26.89 7.60
N THR A 73 -4.36 28.14 7.14
CA THR A 73 -5.54 29.02 7.04
C THR A 73 -6.57 28.45 6.06
N ASP A 74 -6.11 28.04 4.88
CA ASP A 74 -6.98 27.48 3.83
C ASP A 74 -7.68 26.19 4.33
N ALA A 75 -6.93 25.28 4.96
CA ALA A 75 -7.49 24.05 5.54
C ALA A 75 -8.47 24.33 6.69
N GLN A 76 -8.19 25.30 7.57
CA GLN A 76 -9.11 25.70 8.64
C GLN A 76 -10.42 26.27 8.07
N GLN A 77 -10.34 27.14 7.05
CA GLN A 77 -11.53 27.71 6.43
C GLN A 77 -12.41 26.62 5.80
N ARG A 78 -11.81 25.61 5.17
CA ARG A 78 -12.53 24.46 4.60
C ARG A 78 -13.22 23.64 5.67
N LEU A 79 -12.54 23.39 6.79
CA LEU A 79 -13.13 22.71 7.94
C LEU A 79 -14.34 23.47 8.50
N GLU A 80 -14.27 24.80 8.60
CA GLU A 80 -15.41 25.60 9.05
C GLU A 80 -16.55 25.62 8.03
N ARG A 81 -16.26 25.74 6.72
CA ARG A 81 -17.28 25.65 5.67
C ARG A 81 -18.02 24.32 5.71
N ALA A 82 -17.31 23.21 5.92
CA ALA A 82 -17.91 21.89 5.98
C ALA A 82 -18.95 21.76 7.11
N LYS A 83 -18.78 22.46 8.24
CA LYS A 83 -19.77 22.47 9.34
C LYS A 83 -21.09 23.14 8.97
N GLY A 84 -21.06 24.07 8.00
CA GLY A 84 -22.25 24.78 7.51
C GLY A 84 -23.03 24.01 6.43
N LEU A 85 -22.55 22.86 5.99
CA LEU A 85 -23.19 22.08 4.93
C LEU A 85 -24.25 21.14 5.51
N ASN A 86 -25.43 21.14 4.86
CA ASN A 86 -26.60 20.39 5.34
C ASN A 86 -26.52 18.88 5.06
N LYS A 87 -25.70 18.45 4.09
CA LYS A 87 -25.53 17.04 3.74
C LYS A 87 -24.15 16.57 4.17
N ALA A 88 -24.10 15.42 4.84
CA ALA A 88 -22.85 14.77 5.23
C ALA A 88 -21.95 14.46 4.02
N ALA A 89 -22.55 14.15 2.86
CA ALA A 89 -21.81 13.91 1.63
C ALA A 89 -21.03 15.16 1.18
N ASP A 90 -21.69 16.32 1.18
CA ASP A 90 -21.09 17.59 0.77
C ASP A 90 -19.99 18.00 1.77
N ALA A 91 -20.23 17.80 3.07
CA ALA A 91 -19.23 18.02 4.11
C ALA A 91 -17.99 17.13 3.93
N ALA A 92 -18.18 15.84 3.64
CA ALA A 92 -17.08 14.92 3.38
C ALA A 92 -16.28 15.32 2.13
N ILE A 93 -16.95 15.76 1.05
CA ILE A 93 -16.28 16.22 -0.17
C ILE A 93 -15.45 17.48 0.10
N GLU A 94 -16.00 18.46 0.83
CA GLU A 94 -15.27 19.69 1.17
C GLU A 94 -14.02 19.40 2.00
N MET A 95 -14.14 18.52 2.99
CA MET A 95 -13.01 18.11 3.83
C MET A 95 -12.01 17.21 3.08
N ARG A 96 -12.48 16.33 2.19
CA ARG A 96 -11.61 15.51 1.32
C ARG A 96 -10.69 16.38 0.50
N ALA A 97 -11.23 17.46 -0.05
CA ALA A 97 -10.47 18.35 -0.89
C ALA A 97 -9.49 19.21 -0.07
N ALA A 98 -9.76 19.49 1.21
CA ALA A 98 -8.76 20.07 2.13
C ALA A 98 -7.59 19.10 2.40
N LEU A 99 -7.90 17.82 2.61
CA LEU A 99 -6.88 16.76 2.72
C LEU A 99 -6.04 16.65 1.43
N ASP A 100 -6.67 16.70 0.25
CA ASP A 100 -5.96 16.73 -1.03
C ASP A 100 -5.04 17.94 -1.17
N GLU A 101 -5.50 19.12 -0.75
CA GLU A 101 -4.70 20.34 -0.83
C GLU A 101 -3.48 20.28 0.09
N ILE A 102 -3.64 19.74 1.31
CA ILE A 102 -2.51 19.49 2.22
C ILE A 102 -1.53 18.51 1.59
N GLN A 103 -2.03 17.37 1.09
CA GLN A 103 -1.19 16.36 0.45
C GLN A 103 -0.48 16.94 -0.77
N ASN A 104 -1.18 17.63 -1.67
CA ASN A 104 -0.61 18.15 -2.91
C ASN A 104 0.33 19.34 -2.68
N THR A 105 0.17 20.09 -1.59
CA THR A 105 1.06 21.21 -1.28
C THR A 105 2.36 20.73 -0.63
N ILE A 106 2.29 19.71 0.23
CA ILE A 106 3.46 19.16 0.92
C ILE A 106 4.19 18.13 0.04
N ALA A 107 3.42 17.30 -0.67
CA ALA A 107 3.88 16.24 -1.56
C ALA A 107 3.07 16.27 -2.86
N PRO A 108 3.36 17.22 -3.77
CA PRO A 108 2.62 17.39 -5.02
C PRO A 108 2.57 16.09 -5.83
N PRO A 109 1.41 15.79 -6.44
CA PRO A 109 1.30 14.64 -7.31
C PRO A 109 2.20 14.90 -8.52
N ILE A 110 3.05 13.93 -8.84
CA ILE A 110 3.83 13.97 -10.08
C ILE A 110 2.84 14.16 -11.24
N LYS A 111 2.93 15.30 -11.94
CA LYS A 111 2.03 15.65 -13.05
C LYS A 111 2.08 14.53 -14.08
N LYS A 112 0.92 13.95 -14.40
CA LYS A 112 0.76 13.09 -15.58
C LYS A 112 0.87 13.98 -16.82
N GLU A 113 1.80 13.70 -17.71
CA GLU A 113 1.68 14.19 -19.09
C GLU A 113 0.45 13.56 -19.74
N PRO A 114 -0.25 14.26 -20.66
CA PRO A 114 -1.45 13.75 -21.28
C PRO A 114 -1.09 12.55 -22.17
N ALA A 115 -1.85 11.47 -22.03
CA ALA A 115 -1.62 10.21 -22.73
C ALA A 115 -1.57 10.42 -24.26
N LEU A 116 -0.46 10.04 -24.87
CA LEU A 116 -0.33 9.95 -26.33
C LEU A 116 -0.54 8.48 -26.76
N GLU A 117 -1.37 8.31 -27.79
CA GLU A 117 -1.60 7.07 -28.53
C GLU A 117 -0.31 6.45 -29.10
N PRO A 118 -0.29 5.14 -29.43
CA PRO A 118 0.93 4.42 -29.72
C PRO A 118 1.50 4.79 -31.09
N LYS A 119 2.76 5.24 -31.12
CA LYS A 119 3.57 5.23 -32.35
C LYS A 119 4.97 4.73 -32.06
N ASP A 120 5.34 3.74 -32.86
CA ASP A 120 6.67 3.15 -32.97
C ASP A 120 7.77 4.18 -33.20
N THR A 121 8.97 3.73 -32.83
CA THR A 121 10.32 4.19 -33.20
C THR A 121 11.07 5.18 -32.29
N LYS A 122 12.01 4.56 -31.56
CA LYS A 122 13.36 5.01 -31.15
C LYS A 122 13.45 6.15 -30.12
N GLU A 123 13.77 5.72 -28.90
CA GLU A 123 14.34 6.49 -27.79
C GLU A 123 15.40 7.51 -28.23
N PRO A 124 15.49 8.66 -27.53
CA PRO A 124 16.76 9.22 -27.13
C PRO A 124 17.04 8.86 -25.67
N LYS A 125 18.12 8.11 -25.52
CA LYS A 125 18.86 7.79 -24.29
C LYS A 125 19.04 9.04 -23.40
N ASN A 126 18.34 9.10 -22.27
CA ASN A 126 18.77 9.95 -21.15
C ASN A 126 19.45 9.07 -20.11
N THR A 127 20.77 9.03 -20.18
CA THR A 127 21.64 8.47 -19.14
C THR A 127 21.59 9.37 -17.92
N GLN A 128 20.67 9.09 -16.99
CA GLN A 128 20.87 9.47 -15.59
C GLN A 128 20.97 8.19 -14.77
N GLU A 129 22.22 7.85 -14.45
CA GLU A 129 22.54 6.84 -13.44
C GLU A 129 21.84 7.20 -12.11
N PRO A 130 21.26 6.22 -11.38
CA PRO A 130 20.34 6.52 -10.28
C PRO A 130 21.08 6.97 -9.03
N LYS A 131 20.72 8.15 -8.50
CA LYS A 131 21.14 8.63 -7.17
C LYS A 131 20.48 7.87 -6.00
N ASP A 132 19.61 6.88 -6.29
CA ASP A 132 18.79 6.15 -5.30
C ASP A 132 19.29 4.74 -4.94
N ALA A 133 20.46 4.31 -5.44
CA ALA A 133 21.04 2.99 -5.13
C ALA A 133 21.39 2.76 -3.64
N LYS A 134 21.13 3.72 -2.75
CA LYS A 134 21.36 3.61 -1.29
C LYS A 134 20.11 3.25 -0.47
N LYS A 135 18.91 3.27 -1.04
CA LYS A 135 17.68 2.91 -0.32
C LYS A 135 17.29 1.46 -0.60
N VAL A 136 16.83 0.75 0.43
CA VAL A 136 16.29 -0.61 0.29
C VAL A 136 15.03 -0.58 -0.59
N LEU A 137 14.72 -1.71 -1.24
CA LEU A 137 13.59 -1.81 -2.16
C LEU A 137 12.26 -1.39 -1.50
N TRP A 138 12.05 -1.71 -0.21
CA TRP A 138 10.86 -1.32 0.54
C TRP A 138 10.57 0.19 0.47
N ASP A 139 11.59 1.02 0.69
CA ASP A 139 11.45 2.47 0.65
C ASP A 139 11.17 2.96 -0.77
N ARG A 140 11.81 2.33 -1.76
CA ARG A 140 11.63 2.64 -3.19
C ARG A 140 10.24 2.24 -3.69
N LEU A 141 9.65 1.17 -3.14
CA LEU A 141 8.27 0.76 -3.37
C LEU A 141 7.24 1.74 -2.75
N GLY A 142 7.68 2.71 -1.96
CA GLY A 142 6.81 3.66 -1.26
C GLY A 142 6.48 3.28 0.19
N GLY A 143 7.19 2.28 0.74
CA GLY A 143 7.06 1.85 2.13
C GLY A 143 5.70 1.25 2.47
N GLU A 144 5.41 1.15 3.77
CA GLU A 144 4.25 0.42 4.29
C GLU A 144 2.92 0.85 3.69
N SER A 145 2.70 2.16 3.53
CA SER A 145 1.42 2.70 3.06
C SER A 145 1.13 2.29 1.62
N VAL A 146 2.11 2.47 0.72
CA VAL A 146 1.97 2.08 -0.69
C VAL A 146 1.88 0.57 -0.83
N VAL A 147 2.73 -0.18 -0.11
CA VAL A 147 2.70 -1.65 -0.18
C VAL A 147 1.36 -2.20 0.30
N LYS A 148 0.80 -1.70 1.42
CA LYS A 148 -0.53 -2.14 1.90
C LYS A 148 -1.62 -1.85 0.87
N ALA A 149 -1.62 -0.66 0.27
CA ALA A 149 -2.61 -0.29 -0.73
C ALA A 149 -2.50 -1.14 -2.01
N VAL A 150 -1.27 -1.40 -2.48
CA VAL A 150 -0.99 -2.32 -3.59
C VAL A 150 -1.51 -3.71 -3.28
N VAL A 151 -1.20 -4.25 -2.10
CA VAL A 151 -1.59 -5.62 -1.73
C VAL A 151 -3.10 -5.76 -1.61
N HIS A 152 -3.78 -4.77 -1.04
CA HIS A 152 -5.24 -4.77 -0.93
C HIS A 152 -5.90 -4.79 -2.32
N ASP A 153 -5.49 -3.88 -3.21
CA ASP A 153 -6.00 -3.82 -4.59
C ASP A 153 -5.71 -5.12 -5.37
N PHE A 154 -4.49 -5.64 -5.24
CA PHE A 154 -4.07 -6.91 -5.81
C PHE A 154 -4.93 -8.07 -5.32
N ALA A 155 -5.15 -8.17 -4.01
CA ALA A 155 -5.92 -9.25 -3.41
C ALA A 155 -7.39 -9.23 -3.88
N LEU A 156 -8.01 -8.05 -3.92
CA LEU A 156 -9.37 -7.90 -4.44
C LEU A 156 -9.46 -8.31 -5.92
N ALA A 157 -8.59 -7.78 -6.77
CA ALA A 157 -8.60 -8.08 -8.20
C ALA A 157 -8.35 -9.57 -8.50
N ALA A 158 -7.39 -10.17 -7.79
CA ALA A 158 -7.03 -11.56 -8.02
C ALA A 158 -8.07 -12.55 -7.43
N LEU A 159 -8.79 -12.19 -6.37
CA LEU A 159 -9.89 -12.99 -5.84
C LEU A 159 -11.08 -13.06 -6.82
N GLU A 160 -11.29 -12.01 -7.60
CA GLU A 160 -12.38 -11.92 -8.59
C GLU A 160 -12.03 -12.60 -9.92
N ASP A 161 -10.76 -12.87 -10.21
CA ASP A 161 -10.33 -13.49 -11.47
C ASP A 161 -10.40 -15.03 -11.43
N PRO A 162 -11.30 -15.66 -12.22
CA PRO A 162 -11.39 -17.11 -12.30
C PRO A 162 -10.11 -17.78 -12.83
N LYS A 163 -9.26 -17.06 -13.56
CA LYS A 163 -7.96 -17.56 -14.05
C LYS A 163 -6.92 -17.69 -12.95
N VAL A 164 -7.06 -16.94 -11.87
CA VAL A 164 -6.22 -17.09 -10.67
C VAL A 164 -6.76 -18.20 -9.79
N ASN A 165 -8.09 -18.40 -9.74
CA ASN A 165 -8.76 -19.50 -9.04
C ASN A 165 -8.30 -19.63 -7.56
N PHE A 166 -8.21 -18.51 -6.84
CA PHE A 166 -7.71 -18.46 -5.45
C PHE A 166 -8.38 -19.46 -4.49
N THR A 167 -9.66 -19.77 -4.71
CA THR A 167 -10.44 -20.67 -3.86
C THR A 167 -10.30 -22.14 -4.25
N ARG A 168 -9.63 -22.45 -5.37
CA ARG A 168 -9.52 -23.79 -5.98
C ARG A 168 -10.91 -24.43 -6.15
N GLY A 169 -11.81 -23.73 -6.82
CA GLY A 169 -13.21 -24.15 -6.97
C GLY A 169 -13.99 -24.22 -5.65
N GLY A 170 -13.67 -23.34 -4.69
CA GLY A 170 -14.34 -23.27 -3.38
C GLY A 170 -13.78 -24.20 -2.30
N LYS A 171 -12.77 -25.03 -2.60
CA LYS A 171 -12.11 -25.93 -1.64
C LYS A 171 -11.39 -25.17 -0.51
N TYR A 172 -10.87 -23.98 -0.81
CA TYR A 172 -10.21 -23.11 0.14
C TYR A 172 -10.96 -21.79 0.31
N LYS A 173 -11.06 -21.32 1.54
CA LYS A 173 -11.69 -20.05 1.91
C LYS A 173 -10.68 -19.20 2.69
N PRO A 174 -9.70 -18.59 2.00
CA PRO A 174 -8.73 -17.73 2.68
C PRO A 174 -9.46 -16.53 3.29
N SER A 175 -9.09 -16.15 4.51
CA SER A 175 -9.49 -14.86 5.06
C SER A 175 -8.75 -13.77 4.29
N ALA A 176 -9.48 -12.84 3.66
CA ALA A 176 -8.88 -11.75 2.90
C ALA A 176 -7.89 -10.94 3.75
N ALA A 177 -8.28 -10.59 4.98
CA ALA A 177 -7.40 -9.85 5.90
C ALA A 177 -6.14 -10.65 6.29
N ALA A 178 -6.25 -11.96 6.49
CA ALA A 178 -5.09 -12.79 6.83
C ALA A 178 -4.14 -12.97 5.63
N LEU A 179 -4.70 -13.08 4.43
CA LEU A 179 -3.97 -13.18 3.17
C LEU A 179 -3.21 -11.87 2.90
N GLU A 180 -3.90 -10.73 2.95
CA GLU A 180 -3.31 -9.40 2.78
C GLU A 180 -2.16 -9.17 3.75
N LYS A 181 -2.37 -9.44 5.06
CA LYS A 181 -1.31 -9.32 6.06
C LYS A 181 -0.10 -10.19 5.70
N SER A 182 -0.33 -11.43 5.32
CA SER A 182 0.74 -12.38 4.98
C SER A 182 1.55 -11.90 3.76
N ILE A 183 0.89 -11.34 2.75
CA ILE A 183 1.55 -10.81 1.55
C ILE A 183 2.34 -9.53 1.90
N VAL A 184 1.80 -8.62 2.72
CA VAL A 184 2.52 -7.42 3.17
C VAL A 184 3.78 -7.81 3.95
N ASP A 185 3.66 -8.74 4.89
CA ASP A 185 4.79 -9.22 5.69
C ASP A 185 5.88 -9.86 4.79
N MET A 186 5.47 -10.63 3.77
CA MET A 186 6.38 -11.22 2.79
C MET A 186 7.09 -10.15 1.96
N ILE A 187 6.35 -9.21 1.36
CA ILE A 187 6.93 -8.12 0.55
C ILE A 187 7.89 -7.30 1.40
N SER A 188 7.51 -7.00 2.65
CA SER A 188 8.40 -6.33 3.60
C SER A 188 9.69 -7.09 3.82
N ASP A 189 9.62 -8.37 4.18
CA ASP A 189 10.81 -9.14 4.53
C ASP A 189 11.79 -9.26 3.35
N VAL A 190 11.29 -9.46 2.14
CA VAL A 190 12.12 -9.64 0.94
C VAL A 190 12.62 -8.34 0.33
N SER A 191 12.00 -7.20 0.63
CA SER A 191 12.40 -5.88 0.11
C SER A 191 13.19 -5.04 1.11
N GLY A 192 13.46 -5.57 2.32
CA GLY A 192 14.20 -4.88 3.37
C GLY A 192 13.35 -3.97 4.27
N GLY A 193 12.04 -4.21 4.32
CA GLY A 193 11.08 -3.52 5.19
C GLY A 193 11.11 -4.00 6.66
N PRO A 194 10.31 -3.35 7.52
CA PRO A 194 10.35 -3.56 8.97
C PRO A 194 9.64 -4.82 9.45
N PHE A 195 8.72 -5.37 8.66
CA PHE A 195 7.97 -6.58 8.98
C PHE A 195 8.69 -7.84 8.52
N LYS A 196 8.60 -8.88 9.34
CA LYS A 196 9.14 -10.20 9.08
C LYS A 196 8.03 -11.18 8.78
N TYR A 197 8.21 -11.96 7.73
CA TYR A 197 7.28 -13.03 7.40
C TYR A 197 7.50 -14.22 8.32
N SER A 198 6.51 -14.52 9.16
CA SER A 198 6.52 -15.64 10.11
C SER A 198 5.55 -16.76 9.75
N GLY A 199 5.00 -16.72 8.52
CA GLY A 199 4.08 -17.72 8.01
C GLY A 199 4.78 -19.02 7.61
N LYS A 200 3.98 -19.96 7.10
CA LYS A 200 4.49 -21.21 6.50
C LYS A 200 5.42 -20.89 5.33
N SER A 201 6.38 -21.76 5.04
CA SER A 201 7.16 -21.63 3.81
C SER A 201 6.24 -21.62 2.57
N MET A 202 6.69 -21.03 1.46
CA MET A 202 5.90 -21.01 0.21
C MET A 202 5.47 -22.41 -0.22
N LYS A 203 6.32 -23.41 -0.02
CA LYS A 203 6.01 -24.82 -0.31
C LYS A 203 4.92 -25.38 0.60
N GLU A 204 5.02 -25.17 1.91
CA GLU A 204 4.03 -25.69 2.87
C GLU A 204 2.70 -24.96 2.80
N ALA A 205 2.73 -23.65 2.53
CA ALA A 205 1.53 -22.85 2.34
C ALA A 205 0.73 -23.30 1.12
N HIS A 206 1.42 -23.70 0.04
CA HIS A 206 0.80 -24.02 -1.25
C HIS A 206 0.66 -25.52 -1.57
N LYS A 207 1.17 -26.40 -0.70
CA LYS A 207 1.13 -27.86 -0.86
C LYS A 207 -0.30 -28.38 -1.07
N GLY A 208 -0.48 -29.18 -2.13
CA GLY A 208 -1.72 -29.87 -2.47
C GLY A 208 -2.80 -28.97 -3.07
N MET A 209 -2.43 -27.73 -3.45
CA MET A 209 -3.32 -26.80 -4.15
C MET A 209 -3.29 -26.98 -5.67
N ALA A 210 -2.36 -27.78 -6.21
CA ALA A 210 -2.22 -28.04 -7.65
C ALA A 210 -2.18 -26.74 -8.48
N ILE A 211 -1.45 -25.72 -8.00
CA ILE A 211 -1.32 -24.44 -8.68
C ILE A 211 -0.50 -24.64 -9.95
N THR A 212 -1.05 -24.21 -11.08
CA THR A 212 -0.40 -24.30 -12.39
C THR A 212 0.43 -23.07 -12.70
N ASP A 213 1.34 -23.18 -13.67
CA ASP A 213 2.10 -22.02 -14.19
C ASP A 213 1.18 -20.90 -14.70
N ALA A 214 0.10 -21.25 -15.40
CA ALA A 214 -0.84 -20.28 -15.95
C ALA A 214 -1.58 -19.50 -14.85
N GLU A 215 -1.94 -20.16 -13.75
CA GLU A 215 -2.59 -19.51 -12.60
C GLU A 215 -1.61 -18.61 -11.84
N PHE A 216 -0.34 -19.03 -11.72
CA PHE A 216 0.72 -18.20 -11.15
C PHE A 216 0.98 -16.95 -12.02
N ASP A 217 1.01 -17.10 -13.34
CA ASP A 217 1.19 -15.98 -14.27
C ASP A 217 0.01 -15.00 -14.22
N ALA A 218 -1.22 -15.53 -14.15
CA ALA A 218 -2.42 -14.70 -13.97
C ALA A 218 -2.34 -13.87 -12.68
N LEU A 219 -1.86 -14.48 -11.58
CA LEU A 219 -1.63 -13.77 -10.32
C LEU A 219 -0.59 -12.65 -10.47
N ALA A 220 0.53 -12.94 -11.13
CA ALA A 220 1.61 -11.96 -11.34
C ALA A 220 1.14 -10.75 -12.17
N VAL A 221 0.24 -10.95 -13.13
CA VAL A 221 -0.37 -9.85 -13.92
C VAL A 221 -1.11 -8.88 -13.00
N HIS A 222 -1.91 -9.37 -12.05
CA HIS A 222 -2.61 -8.52 -11.09
C HIS A 222 -1.65 -7.76 -10.18
N LEU A 223 -0.57 -8.41 -9.71
CA LEU A 223 0.44 -7.75 -8.89
C LEU A 223 1.09 -6.57 -9.65
N VAL A 224 1.50 -6.79 -10.90
CA VAL A 224 2.08 -5.74 -11.75
C VAL A 224 1.07 -4.62 -12.01
N ALA A 225 -0.20 -4.97 -12.30
CA ALA A 225 -1.25 -3.99 -12.54
C ALA A 225 -1.47 -3.09 -11.31
N SER A 226 -1.54 -3.68 -10.11
CA SER A 226 -1.67 -2.92 -8.87
C SER A 226 -0.44 -2.04 -8.62
N LEU A 227 0.78 -2.56 -8.73
CA LEU A 227 2.00 -1.75 -8.57
C LEU A 227 2.02 -0.54 -9.53
N LYS A 228 1.66 -0.74 -10.80
CA LYS A 228 1.54 0.35 -11.79
C LYS A 228 0.42 1.34 -11.43
N LYS A 229 -0.73 0.85 -10.97
CA LYS A 229 -1.86 1.69 -10.51
C LYS A 229 -1.42 2.63 -9.39
N PHE A 230 -0.58 2.15 -8.48
CA PHE A 230 0.00 2.94 -7.38
C PHE A 230 1.28 3.68 -7.75
N LYS A 231 1.63 3.74 -9.05
CA LYS A 231 2.76 4.49 -9.60
C LYS A 231 4.12 4.08 -9.05
N VAL A 232 4.28 2.80 -8.68
CA VAL A 232 5.61 2.24 -8.41
C VAL A 232 6.39 2.27 -9.73
N ALA A 233 7.64 2.72 -9.69
CA ALA A 233 8.45 2.85 -10.89
C ALA A 233 8.90 1.47 -11.42
N ASP A 234 9.07 1.37 -12.75
CA ASP A 234 9.34 0.10 -13.43
C ASP A 234 10.58 -0.67 -12.90
N PRO A 235 11.69 -0.02 -12.49
CA PRO A 235 12.81 -0.73 -11.88
C PRO A 235 12.43 -1.46 -10.59
N GLU A 236 11.65 -0.82 -9.72
CA GLU A 236 11.16 -1.39 -8.47
C GLU A 236 10.14 -2.51 -8.72
N ILE A 237 9.26 -2.33 -9.71
CA ILE A 237 8.34 -3.39 -10.15
C ILE A 237 9.13 -4.60 -10.64
N ALA A 238 10.12 -4.40 -11.52
CA ALA A 238 10.93 -5.47 -12.05
C ALA A 238 11.71 -6.21 -10.94
N GLU A 239 12.26 -5.46 -9.97
CA GLU A 239 12.97 -6.03 -8.83
C GLU A 239 12.03 -6.87 -7.94
N LEU A 240 10.86 -6.34 -7.57
CA LEU A 240 9.89 -7.07 -6.75
C LEU A 240 9.31 -8.29 -7.48
N VAL A 241 8.95 -8.14 -8.76
CA VAL A 241 8.43 -9.26 -9.57
C VAL A 241 9.49 -10.36 -9.72
N LYS A 242 10.77 -10.01 -9.86
CA LYS A 242 11.86 -11.00 -9.89
C LYS A 242 11.93 -11.80 -8.59
N VAL A 243 11.78 -11.13 -7.44
CA VAL A 243 11.75 -11.80 -6.13
C VAL A 243 10.54 -12.75 -6.03
N VAL A 244 9.35 -12.27 -6.40
CA VAL A 244 8.13 -13.08 -6.38
C VAL A 244 8.24 -14.26 -7.35
N ALA A 245 8.78 -14.06 -8.56
CA ALA A 245 8.99 -15.13 -9.52
C ALA A 245 9.95 -16.21 -9.01
N GLY A 246 10.91 -15.85 -8.15
CA GLY A 246 11.79 -16.81 -7.47
C GLY A 246 11.07 -17.79 -6.54
N THR A 247 9.81 -17.52 -6.17
CA THR A 247 9.00 -18.45 -5.36
C THR A 247 8.25 -19.49 -6.18
N ARG A 248 8.25 -19.37 -7.53
CA ARG A 248 7.47 -20.21 -8.44
C ARG A 248 7.69 -21.70 -8.21
N GLU A 249 8.95 -22.14 -8.13
CA GLU A 249 9.28 -23.56 -7.97
C GLU A 249 8.75 -24.17 -6.66
N ALA A 250 8.55 -23.34 -5.63
CA ALA A 250 7.98 -23.78 -4.37
C ALA A 250 6.45 -23.83 -4.40
N ILE A 251 5.80 -23.10 -5.31
CA ILE A 251 4.34 -22.89 -5.33
C ILE A 251 3.67 -23.73 -6.42
N VAL A 252 4.25 -23.75 -7.63
CA VAL A 252 3.68 -24.44 -8.78
C VAL A 252 3.90 -25.94 -8.64
N GLU A 253 2.80 -26.69 -8.71
CA GLU A 253 2.83 -28.15 -8.70
C GLU A 253 2.65 -28.64 -10.13
N LYS A 254 3.62 -29.41 -10.64
CA LYS A 254 3.45 -30.09 -11.93
C LYS A 254 2.23 -31.00 -11.86
N ALA A 255 1.39 -30.95 -12.88
CA ALA A 255 0.25 -31.85 -13.00
C ALA A 255 0.71 -33.30 -12.77
N PRO A 256 -0.03 -34.10 -11.99
CA PRO A 256 0.28 -35.53 -11.90
C PRO A 256 0.27 -36.09 -13.33
N ALA A 257 1.30 -36.88 -13.67
CA ALA A 257 1.29 -37.65 -14.90
C ALA A 257 -0.06 -38.38 -15.02
N PRO A 258 -0.67 -38.46 -16.22
CA PRO A 258 -1.91 -39.22 -16.38
C PRO A 258 -1.67 -40.61 -15.81
N THR A 259 -2.40 -40.98 -14.77
CA THR A 259 -2.44 -42.36 -14.32
C THR A 259 -2.96 -43.15 -15.50
N GLU A 260 -2.11 -43.98 -16.11
CA GLU A 260 -2.52 -44.98 -17.08
C GLU A 260 -3.65 -45.77 -16.44
N LYS A 261 -4.89 -45.48 -16.85
CA LYS A 261 -6.03 -46.32 -16.56
C LYS A 261 -5.68 -47.67 -17.17
N GLY A 262 -5.44 -48.64 -16.29
CA GLY A 262 -5.02 -49.99 -16.65
C GLY A 262 -5.83 -50.51 -17.83
N ALA A 263 -5.11 -50.89 -18.87
CA ALA A 263 -5.60 -51.86 -19.83
C ALA A 263 -5.97 -53.11 -19.02
N LYS A 264 -7.28 -53.35 -18.90
CA LYS A 264 -7.79 -54.59 -18.32
C LYS A 264 -7.62 -55.68 -19.39
N PRO A 265 -6.98 -56.82 -19.09
CA PRO A 265 -6.97 -57.98 -19.98
C PRO A 265 -8.37 -58.57 -20.14
#